data_AF-A0A7K3W9Y2-F1
#
_entry.id   AF-A0A7K3W9Y2-F1
#
_cell.length_a   1.000
_cell.length_b   1.000
_cell.length_c   1.000
_cell.angle_alpha   90.00
_cell.angle_beta   90.00
_cell.angle_gamma   90.00
#
_symmetry.space_group_name_H-M   'P 1'
#
loop_
_entity.id
_entity.type
_entity.pdbx_description
1 polymer ?
#
loop_
_entity_poly.entity_id
_entity_poly.type
_entity_poly.pdbx_seq_one_letter_code
_entity_poly.pdbx_strand_id
1 'polypeptide(L)'
;TYVRPFLETVTFANATQLSLILLVIGVAGFIGTLLIGTFLRRGFYTTLVAIPVVMALIAAALMAFGHHLAAVTALLGLWGLVATAAPVGWWTWVARTLPENAEAGGGLMVAMVQLSIALGSTLGGLAFDHSGWQSTFALSGVLLIAAA
;
A
#
# COMPACT_ATOMS: atom_id res chain seq x y z
N THR A 1 7.33 -3.17 -6.17
CA THR A 1 8.05 -3.38 -7.44
C THR A 1 8.91 -2.18 -7.86
N TYR A 2 8.58 -0.92 -7.49
CA TYR A 2 9.40 0.27 -7.82
C TYR A 2 10.28 0.83 -6.67
N VAL A 3 10.20 0.25 -5.47
CA VAL A 3 10.88 0.78 -4.26
C VAL A 3 12.40 0.69 -4.35
N ARG A 4 12.94 -0.38 -4.95
CA ARG A 4 14.40 -0.58 -5.11
C ARG A 4 15.03 0.45 -6.07
N PRO A 5 14.57 0.61 -7.32
CA PRO A 5 15.15 1.62 -8.21
C PRO A 5 14.98 3.05 -7.67
N PHE A 6 13.88 3.39 -6.99
CA PHE A 6 13.70 4.70 -6.34
C PHE A 6 14.72 4.93 -5.22
N LEU A 7 14.95 3.93 -4.36
CA LEU A 7 15.90 4.06 -3.26
C LEU A 7 17.36 4.16 -3.73
N GLU A 8 17.69 3.48 -4.83
CA GLU A 8 19.02 3.47 -5.43
C GLU A 8 19.31 4.73 -6.27
N THR A 9 18.32 5.23 -7.03
CA THR A 9 18.53 6.39 -7.94
C THR A 9 18.25 7.75 -7.32
N VAL A 10 17.32 7.86 -6.36
CA VAL A 10 16.91 9.16 -5.78
C VAL A 10 17.54 9.41 -4.42
N THR A 11 17.53 8.42 -3.53
CA THR A 11 18.11 8.55 -2.17
C THR A 11 19.59 8.18 -2.05
N PHE A 12 20.22 7.64 -3.12
CA PHE A 12 21.59 7.10 -3.07
C PHE A 12 21.81 6.14 -1.89
N ALA A 13 20.80 5.33 -1.55
CA ALA A 13 20.85 4.46 -0.38
C ALA A 13 21.80 3.28 -0.61
N ASN A 14 22.71 3.05 0.32
CA ASN A 14 23.68 1.95 0.24
C ASN A 14 23.00 0.60 0.52
N ALA A 15 23.53 -0.53 0.04
CA ALA A 15 22.86 -1.85 0.11
C ALA A 15 22.41 -2.26 1.53
N THR A 16 23.17 -1.88 2.57
CA THR A 16 22.83 -2.08 3.98
C THR A 16 21.62 -1.25 4.43
N GLN A 17 21.49 0.00 3.94
CA GLN A 17 20.36 0.87 4.26
C GLN A 17 19.05 0.35 3.62
N LEU A 18 19.14 -0.20 2.41
CA LEU A 18 18.01 -0.84 1.75
C LEU A 18 17.46 -2.02 2.58
N SER A 19 18.35 -2.88 3.07
CA SER A 19 17.98 -4.02 3.92
C SER A 19 17.38 -3.58 5.25
N LEU A 20 17.92 -2.53 5.88
CA LEU A 20 17.34 -1.96 7.11
C LEU A 20 15.95 -1.38 6.89
N ILE A 21 15.73 -0.66 5.79
CA ILE A 21 14.41 -0.13 5.44
C ILE A 21 13.42 -1.27 5.21
N LEU A 22 13.81 -2.31 4.46
CA LEU A 22 12.96 -3.49 4.26
C LEU A 22 12.65 -4.21 5.58
N LEU A 23 13.62 -4.29 6.49
CA LEU A 23 13.42 -4.84 7.83
C LEU A 23 12.40 -4.00 8.61
N VAL A 24 12.53 -2.67 8.60
CA VAL A 24 11.58 -1.76 9.27
C VAL A 24 10.17 -1.91 8.70
N ILE A 25 10.03 -1.99 7.37
CA ILE A 25 8.75 -2.25 6.71
C ILE A 25 8.16 -3.59 7.18
N GLY A 26 8.98 -4.64 7.25
CA GLY A 26 8.55 -5.96 7.69
C GLY A 26 8.09 -5.98 9.15
N VAL A 27 8.86 -5.39 10.06
CA VAL A 27 8.51 -5.30 11.49
C VAL A 27 7.27 -4.43 11.70
N ALA A 28 7.21 -3.27 11.06
CA ALA A 28 6.06 -2.37 11.15
C ALA A 28 4.80 -3.05 10.59
N GLY A 29 4.93 -3.77 9.47
CA GLY A 29 3.85 -4.54 8.89
C GLY A 29 3.36 -5.66 9.79
N PHE A 30 4.26 -6.38 10.46
CA PHE A 30 3.89 -7.38 11.46
C PHE A 30 3.09 -6.76 12.62
N ILE A 31 3.55 -5.63 13.16
CA ILE A 31 2.86 -4.90 14.22
C ILE A 31 1.47 -4.42 13.74
N GLY A 32 1.38 -3.89 12.52
CA GLY A 32 0.12 -3.44 11.91
C GLY A 32 -0.92 -4.55 11.82
N THR A 33 -0.51 -5.74 11.37
CA THR A 33 -1.36 -6.93 11.28
C THR A 33 -1.89 -7.38 12.66
N LEU A 34 -1.10 -7.24 13.73
CA LEU A 34 -1.56 -7.56 15.08
C LEU A 34 -2.55 -6.53 15.63
N LEU A 35 -2.31 -5.24 15.34
CA LEU A 35 -3.13 -4.15 15.86
C LEU A 35 -4.47 -3.99 15.13
N ILE A 36 -4.54 -4.35 13.84
CA ILE A 36 -5.72 -4.11 13.00
C ILE A 36 -7.01 -4.74 13.55
N GLY A 37 -6.90 -5.92 14.18
CA GLY A 37 -8.05 -6.60 14.79
C GLY A 37 -8.72 -5.77 15.90
N THR A 38 -7.95 -4.94 16.61
CA THR A 38 -8.49 -4.04 17.64
C THR A 38 -9.23 -2.85 17.04
N PHE A 39 -8.72 -2.28 15.95
CA PHE A 39 -9.37 -1.19 15.22
C PHE A 39 -10.64 -1.65 14.51
N LEU A 40 -10.60 -2.84 13.89
CA LEU A 40 -11.77 -3.46 13.24
C LEU A 40 -12.91 -3.74 14.23
N ARG A 41 -12.60 -4.08 15.50
CA ARG A 41 -13.63 -4.23 16.55
C ARG A 41 -14.25 -2.90 16.99
N ARG A 42 -13.49 -1.79 16.98
CA ARG A 42 -13.98 -0.47 17.40
C ARG A 42 -14.76 0.26 16.30
N GLY A 43 -14.37 0.10 15.04
CA GLY A 43 -14.99 0.80 13.91
C GLY A 43 -14.62 0.16 12.60
N PHE A 44 -15.40 -0.83 12.18
CA PHE A 44 -15.10 -1.67 11.02
C PHE A 44 -15.00 -0.87 9.70
N TYR A 45 -16.06 -0.12 9.37
CA TYR A 45 -16.11 0.71 8.15
C TYR A 45 -15.15 1.89 8.19
N THR A 46 -15.01 2.54 9.35
CA THR A 46 -14.06 3.66 9.53
C THR A 46 -12.62 3.23 9.29
N THR A 47 -12.25 2.04 9.77
CA THR A 47 -10.91 1.47 9.55
C THR A 47 -10.66 1.16 8.08
N LEU A 48 -11.66 0.60 7.38
CA LEU A 48 -11.58 0.27 5.96
C LEU A 48 -11.40 1.48 5.05
N VAL A 49 -12.07 2.60 5.36
CA VAL A 49 -11.94 3.86 4.59
C VAL A 49 -10.66 4.63 4.97
N ALA A 50 -10.23 4.55 6.24
CA ALA A 50 -9.01 5.23 6.68
C ALA A 50 -7.74 4.69 6.00
N ILE A 51 -7.69 3.38 5.72
CA ILE A 51 -6.55 2.72 5.08
C ILE A 51 -6.17 3.33 3.72
N PRO A 52 -7.06 3.42 2.71
CA PRO A 52 -6.72 4.01 1.42
C PRO A 52 -6.37 5.49 1.52
N VAL A 53 -7.03 6.26 2.41
CA VAL A 53 -6.73 7.68 2.64
C VAL A 53 -5.32 7.85 3.20
N VAL A 54 -4.95 7.09 4.23
CA VAL A 54 -3.60 7.12 4.81
C VAL A 54 -2.56 6.69 3.78
N MET A 55 -2.87 5.69 2.96
CA MET A 55 -2.00 5.27 1.85
C MET A 55 -1.78 6.37 0.81
N ALA A 56 -2.82 7.11 0.44
CA ALA A 56 -2.71 8.25 -0.48
C ALA A 56 -1.83 9.37 0.09
N LEU A 57 -2.00 9.69 1.38
CA LEU A 57 -1.20 10.68 2.08
C LEU A 57 0.29 10.28 2.16
N ILE A 58 0.58 9.00 2.42
CA ILE A 58 1.94 8.48 2.44
C ILE A 58 2.58 8.60 1.05
N ALA A 59 1.85 8.26 -0.02
CA ALA A 59 2.35 8.41 -1.38
C ALA A 59 2.65 9.87 -1.74
N ALA A 60 1.76 10.79 -1.37
CA ALA A 60 1.98 12.23 -1.56
C ALA A 60 3.19 12.76 -0.77
N ALA A 61 3.33 12.32 0.48
CA ALA A 61 4.46 12.70 1.33
C ALA A 61 5.79 12.11 0.81
N LEU A 62 5.79 10.89 0.27
CA LEU A 62 6.98 10.31 -0.37
C LEU A 62 7.42 11.10 -1.60
N MET A 63 6.49 11.64 -2.39
CA MET A 63 6.83 12.53 -3.51
C MET A 63 7.47 13.84 -3.03
N ALA A 64 6.97 14.44 -1.95
CA ALA A 64 7.49 15.71 -1.43
C ALA A 64 8.83 15.56 -0.67
N PHE A 65 8.99 14.48 0.10
CA PHE A 65 10.12 14.29 1.01
C PHE A 65 11.09 13.18 0.57
N GLY A 66 11.00 12.73 -0.69
CA GLY A 66 11.80 11.63 -1.25
C GLY A 66 13.32 11.82 -1.19
N HIS A 67 13.80 13.03 -0.89
CA HIS A 67 15.21 13.38 -0.80
C HIS A 67 15.82 13.15 0.60
N HIS A 68 14.99 12.95 1.65
CA HIS A 68 15.44 12.71 3.02
C HIS A 68 15.28 11.26 3.44
N LEU A 69 16.39 10.53 3.59
CA LEU A 69 16.43 9.11 3.95
C LEU A 69 15.61 8.78 5.22
N ALA A 70 15.69 9.62 6.25
CA ALA A 70 14.94 9.42 7.49
C ALA A 70 13.43 9.56 7.28
N ALA A 71 12.99 10.56 6.50
CA ALA A 71 11.58 10.76 6.18
C ALA A 71 11.04 9.59 5.34
N VAL A 72 11.80 9.15 4.33
CA VAL A 72 11.46 7.98 3.52
C VAL A 72 11.36 6.72 4.38
N THR A 73 12.30 6.48 5.29
CA THR A 73 12.28 5.31 6.17
C THR A 73 11.04 5.31 7.07
N ALA A 74 10.69 6.46 7.66
CA ALA A 74 9.50 6.60 8.49
C ALA A 74 8.19 6.40 7.69
N LEU A 75 8.10 7.00 6.50
CA LEU A 75 6.95 6.87 5.60
C LEU A 75 6.78 5.44 5.10
N LEU A 76 7.88 4.75 4.76
CA LEU A 76 7.85 3.35 4.37
C LEU A 76 7.50 2.43 5.55
N GLY A 77 7.97 2.73 6.76
CA GLY A 77 7.54 2.02 7.97
C GLY A 77 6.03 2.15 8.20
N LEU A 78 5.49 3.37 8.06
CA LEU A 78 4.05 3.62 8.16
C LEU A 78 3.27 2.92 7.04
N TRP A 79 3.82 2.91 5.82
CA TRP A 79 3.27 2.13 4.71
C TRP A 79 3.21 0.64 5.07
N GLY A 80 4.31 0.07 5.56
CA GLY A 80 4.35 -1.32 6.02
C GLY A 80 3.23 -1.63 7.01
N LEU A 81 3.08 -0.79 8.04
CA LEU A 81 2.06 -0.94 9.08
C LEU A 81 0.62 -0.94 8.52
N VAL A 82 0.32 -0.06 7.56
CA VAL A 82 -1.04 0.12 7.03
C VAL A 82 -1.35 -0.87 5.91
N ALA A 83 -0.41 -1.13 5.00
CA ALA A 83 -0.64 -1.99 3.84
C ALA A 83 -0.76 -3.47 4.19
N THR A 84 -0.07 -3.96 5.22
CA THR A 84 -0.23 -5.36 5.67
C THR A 84 -1.52 -5.57 6.44
N ALA A 85 -2.03 -4.52 7.07
CA ALA A 85 -3.28 -4.53 7.80
C ALA A 85 -4.51 -4.54 6.86
N ALA A 86 -4.41 -3.95 5.67
CA ALA A 86 -5.50 -3.83 4.72
C ALA A 86 -6.11 -5.16 4.25
N PRO A 87 -5.31 -6.17 3.82
CA PRO A 87 -5.84 -7.48 3.45
C PRO A 87 -6.62 -8.14 4.58
N VAL A 88 -6.13 -8.05 5.82
CA VAL A 88 -6.80 -8.66 6.98
C VAL A 88 -8.18 -8.05 7.20
N GLY A 89 -8.29 -6.71 7.10
CA GLY A 89 -9.57 -6.00 7.19
C GLY A 89 -10.56 -6.42 6.11
N TRP A 90 -10.11 -6.46 4.86
CA TRP A 90 -10.96 -6.87 3.74
C TRP A 90 -11.37 -8.34 3.78
N TRP A 91 -10.46 -9.25 4.10
CA TRP A 91 -10.79 -10.67 4.28
C TRP A 91 -11.82 -10.87 5.41
N THR A 92 -11.65 -10.13 6.51
CA THR A 92 -12.63 -10.15 7.62
C THR A 92 -13.99 -9.57 7.18
N TRP A 93 -14.00 -8.60 6.27
CA TRP A 93 -15.25 -8.04 5.73
C TRP A 93 -15.98 -9.08 4.90
N VAL A 94 -15.32 -9.66 3.90
CA VAL A 94 -15.90 -10.69 3.01
C VAL A 94 -16.50 -11.84 3.82
N ALA A 95 -15.79 -12.33 4.84
CA ALA A 95 -16.27 -13.38 5.72
C ALA A 95 -17.51 -12.98 6.55
N ARG A 96 -17.69 -11.69 6.85
CA ARG A 96 -18.86 -11.15 7.57
C ARG A 96 -20.04 -10.82 6.66
N THR A 97 -19.81 -10.34 5.43
CA THR A 97 -20.88 -9.95 4.49
C THR A 97 -21.43 -11.14 3.71
N LEU A 98 -20.63 -12.18 3.44
CA LEU A 98 -21.08 -13.42 2.79
C LEU A 98 -20.71 -14.66 3.63
N PRO A 99 -21.30 -14.83 4.83
CA PRO A 99 -20.97 -15.97 5.70
C PRO A 99 -21.36 -17.32 5.10
N GLU A 100 -22.44 -17.40 4.31
CA GLU A 100 -22.89 -18.64 3.67
C GLU A 100 -22.13 -18.97 2.38
N ASN A 101 -21.43 -18.00 1.78
CA ASN A 101 -20.69 -18.15 0.51
C ASN A 101 -19.27 -17.58 0.61
N ALA A 102 -18.62 -17.74 1.77
CA ALA A 102 -17.32 -17.14 2.05
C ALA A 102 -16.21 -17.60 1.07
N GLU A 103 -16.31 -18.83 0.57
CA GLU A 103 -15.37 -19.40 -0.40
C GLU A 103 -15.49 -18.72 -1.78
N ALA A 104 -16.73 -18.48 -2.24
CA ALA A 104 -16.99 -17.72 -3.47
C ALA A 104 -16.63 -16.23 -3.32
N GLY A 105 -16.92 -15.63 -2.16
CA GLY A 105 -16.54 -14.25 -1.85
C GLY A 105 -15.01 -14.06 -1.81
N GLY A 106 -14.29 -15.02 -1.24
CA GLY A 106 -12.82 -15.04 -1.24
C GLY A 106 -12.24 -15.17 -2.64
N GLY A 107 -12.81 -16.04 -3.48
CA GLY A 107 -12.42 -16.18 -4.89
C GLY A 107 -12.63 -14.91 -5.72
N LEU A 108 -13.77 -14.24 -5.53
CA LEU A 108 -14.08 -12.96 -6.19
C LEU A 108 -13.11 -11.84 -5.75
N MET A 109 -12.78 -11.79 -4.46
CA MET A 109 -11.81 -10.84 -3.90
C MET A 109 -10.44 -11.00 -4.57
N VAL A 110 -9.95 -12.25 -4.69
CA VAL A 110 -8.68 -12.54 -5.38
C VAL A 110 -8.76 -12.13 -6.84
N ALA A 111 -9.85 -12.46 -7.54
CA ALA A 111 -10.03 -12.08 -8.94
C ALA A 111 -10.01 -10.55 -9.14
N MET A 112 -10.67 -9.78 -8.27
CA MET A 112 -10.64 -8.32 -8.30
C MET A 112 -9.26 -7.74 -8.00
N VAL A 113 -8.54 -8.30 -7.02
CA VAL A 113 -7.16 -7.89 -6.71
C VAL A 113 -6.26 -8.12 -7.91
N GLN A 114 -6.33 -9.31 -8.53
CA GLN A 114 -5.53 -9.66 -9.70
C GLN A 114 -5.89 -8.80 -10.91
N LEU A 115 -7.17 -8.52 -11.14
CA LEU A 115 -7.62 -7.59 -12.19
C LEU A 115 -7.09 -6.18 -11.96
N SER A 116 -7.13 -5.70 -10.71
CA SER A 116 -6.63 -4.38 -10.34
C SER A 116 -5.11 -4.28 -10.50
N ILE A 117 -4.36 -5.34 -10.13
CA ILE A 117 -2.91 -5.42 -10.35
C ILE A 117 -2.61 -5.42 -11.85
N ALA A 118 -3.34 -6.20 -12.64
CA ALA A 118 -3.17 -6.24 -14.09
C ALA A 118 -3.42 -4.85 -14.71
N LEU A 119 -4.56 -4.22 -14.40
CA LEU A 119 -4.90 -2.88 -14.89
C LEU A 119 -3.90 -1.82 -14.42
N GLY A 120 -3.51 -1.84 -13.15
CA GLY A 120 -2.53 -0.91 -12.58
C GLY A 120 -1.14 -1.08 -13.19
N SER A 121 -0.73 -2.32 -13.47
CA SER A 121 0.52 -2.63 -14.16
C SER A 121 0.49 -2.17 -15.62
N THR A 122 -0.63 -2.38 -16.32
CA THR A 122 -0.80 -1.94 -17.72
C THR A 122 -0.83 -0.42 -17.84
N LEU A 123 -1.64 0.26 -17.03
CA LEU A 123 -1.74 1.72 -17.04
C LEU A 123 -0.47 2.39 -16.50
N GLY A 124 0.13 1.83 -15.45
CA GLY A 124 1.38 2.31 -14.88
C GLY A 124 2.56 2.12 -15.82
N GLY A 125 2.62 1.00 -16.55
CA GLY A 125 3.62 0.74 -17.59
C GLY A 125 3.49 1.69 -18.78
N LEU A 126 2.26 1.89 -19.28
CA LEU A 126 1.99 2.83 -20.37
C LEU A 126 2.30 4.30 -19.99
N ALA A 127 2.02 4.70 -18.75
CA ALA A 127 2.36 6.04 -18.24
C ALA A 127 3.88 6.22 -18.07
N PHE A 128 4.58 5.16 -17.62
CA PHE A 128 6.03 5.15 -17.47
C PHE A 128 6.74 5.30 -18.82
N ASP A 129 6.27 4.60 -19.85
CA ASP A 129 6.82 4.64 -21.22
C ASP A 129 6.72 6.03 -21.87
N HIS A 130 5.75 6.86 -21.47
CA HIS A 130 5.52 8.17 -22.09
C HIS A 130 6.13 9.37 -21.36
N SER A 131 6.45 9.26 -20.06
CA SER A 131 6.76 10.45 -19.23
C SER A 131 7.68 10.23 -18.02
N GLY A 132 8.23 9.03 -17.83
CA GLY A 132 9.12 8.72 -16.72
C GLY A 132 8.40 8.49 -15.38
N TRP A 133 9.17 8.38 -14.29
CA TRP A 133 8.71 7.87 -12.99
C TRP A 133 7.72 8.77 -12.22
N GLN A 134 7.60 10.05 -12.60
CA GLN A 134 6.74 11.03 -11.90
C GLN A 134 5.25 10.84 -12.23
N SER A 135 4.90 10.34 -13.40
CA SER A 135 3.50 10.14 -13.82
C SER A 135 2.84 8.96 -13.12
N THR A 136 3.58 7.87 -12.88
CA THR A 136 3.06 6.67 -12.21
C THR A 136 2.65 6.95 -10.76
N PHE A 137 3.40 7.82 -10.08
CA PHE A 137 3.07 8.26 -8.72
C PHE A 137 1.87 9.22 -8.69
N ALA A 138 1.78 10.16 -9.64
CA ALA A 138 0.62 11.05 -9.76
C ALA A 138 -0.67 10.27 -10.08
N LEU A 139 -0.62 9.30 -11.00
CA LEU A 139 -1.76 8.46 -11.37
C LEU A 139 -2.24 7.61 -10.19
N SER A 140 -1.29 7.04 -9.42
CA SER A 140 -1.60 6.28 -8.21
C SER A 140 -2.27 7.15 -7.15
N GLY A 141 -1.80 8.40 -6.97
CA GLY A 141 -2.43 9.36 -6.05
C GLY A 141 -3.86 9.71 -6.44
N VAL A 142 -4.11 9.97 -7.72
CA VAL A 142 -5.46 10.27 -8.24
C VAL A 142 -6.40 9.08 -8.08
N LEU A 143 -5.96 7.87 -8.40
CA LEU A 143 -6.76 6.65 -8.24
C LEU A 143 -7.10 6.36 -6.78
N LEU A 144 -6.17 6.57 -5.85
CA LEU A 144 -6.40 6.40 -4.42
C LEU A 144 -7.40 7.44 -3.87
N ILE A 145 -7.34 8.68 -4.37
CA ILE A 145 -8.31 9.72 -4.00
C ILE A 145 -9.70 9.42 -4.58
N ALA A 146 -9.78 8.91 -5.81
CA ALA A 146 -11.05 8.56 -6.45
C ALA A 146 -11.71 7.30 -5.83
N ALA A 147 -10.94 6.45 -5.16
CA ALA A 147 -11.43 5.26 -4.47
C ALA A 147 -11.88 5.53 -3.02
N ALA A 148 -11.57 6.70 -2.48
CA ALA A 148 -12.00 7.15 -1.15
C ALA A 148 -13.39 7.80 -1.21
#